data_AF-A0A383BLD5-F1
#
_entry.id   AF-A0A383BLD5-F1
#
_cell.length_a   1.000
_cell.length_b   1.000
_cell.length_c   1.000
_cell.angle_alpha   90.00
_cell.angle_beta   90.00
_cell.angle_gamma   90.00
#
_symmetry.space_group_name_H-M   'P 1'
#
loop_
_entity.id
_entity.type
_entity.pdbx_description
1 polymer ?
#
loop_
_entity_poly.entity_id
_entity_poly.type
_entity_poly.pdbx_seq_one_letter_code
_entity_poly.pdbx_strand_id
1 'polypeptide(L)'
;MTRSRLTLLLLIPTLALLVAFLLLPYVNMVVMSFRTPSTSAVFAPGFTTANYLNALLDPDFYYLEILWDTMVLGFWTTLVCLILGFPLAYHLARTQSRLKTLLYFFILSPLLVGVVIRCYGWMIILGPHNGLINNTLKQLNLIENSLPLMFNTFGV
;
A
#
# COMPACT_ATOMS: atom_id res chain seq x y z
N MET A 1 44.57 -10.97 -13.09
CA MET A 1 43.11 -11.11 -13.31
C MET A 1 42.48 -9.74 -13.11
N THR A 2 41.85 -9.18 -14.14
CA THR A 2 41.33 -7.80 -14.14
C THR A 2 40.21 -7.66 -13.11
N ARG A 3 40.23 -6.58 -12.31
CA ARG A 3 39.27 -6.31 -11.21
C ARG A 3 37.80 -6.57 -11.61
N SER A 4 37.44 -6.33 -12.87
CA SER A 4 36.13 -6.61 -13.46
C SER A 4 35.66 -8.07 -13.32
N ARG A 5 36.54 -9.08 -13.49
CA ARG A 5 36.15 -10.51 -13.39
C ARG A 5 35.90 -10.94 -11.95
N LEU A 6 36.62 -10.37 -10.99
CA LEU A 6 36.40 -10.60 -9.55
C LEU A 6 35.10 -9.95 -9.07
N THR A 7 34.79 -8.73 -9.54
CA THR A 7 33.50 -8.08 -9.28
C THR A 7 32.34 -8.90 -9.85
N LEU A 8 32.48 -9.42 -11.07
CA LEU A 8 31.47 -10.31 -11.66
C LEU A 8 31.26 -11.57 -10.83
N LEU A 9 32.33 -12.21 -10.35
CA LEU A 9 32.24 -13.42 -9.53
C LEU A 9 31.54 -13.17 -8.19
N LEU A 10 31.77 -12.00 -7.58
CA LEU A 10 31.13 -11.56 -6.32
C LEU A 10 29.65 -11.17 -6.51
N LEU A 11 29.25 -10.75 -7.71
CA LEU A 11 27.87 -10.40 -8.03
C LEU A 11 26.99 -11.62 -8.34
N ILE A 12 27.58 -12.73 -8.81
CA ILE A 12 26.85 -13.97 -9.14
C ILE A 12 25.89 -14.42 -8.02
N PRO A 13 26.30 -14.57 -6.75
CA PRO A 13 25.37 -15.03 -5.70
C PRO A 13 24.22 -14.04 -5.44
N THR A 14 24.49 -12.74 -5.45
CA THR A 14 23.45 -11.71 -5.29
C THR A 14 22.46 -11.70 -6.45
N LEU A 15 22.97 -11.86 -7.68
CA LEU A 15 22.15 -11.90 -8.88
C LEU A 15 21.34 -13.19 -8.95
N ALA A 16 21.93 -14.32 -8.57
CA ALA A 16 21.25 -15.61 -8.50
C ALA A 16 20.08 -15.57 -7.50
N LEU A 17 20.28 -14.97 -6.32
CA LEU A 17 19.20 -14.77 -5.35
C LEU A 17 18.09 -13.86 -5.89
N LEU A 18 18.44 -12.74 -6.54
CA LEU A 18 17.47 -11.87 -7.20
C LEU A 18 16.69 -12.62 -8.28
N VAL A 19 17.37 -13.39 -9.12
CA VAL A 19 16.69 -14.17 -10.17
C VAL A 19 15.75 -15.20 -9.53
N ALA A 20 16.23 -15.97 -8.56
CA ALA A 20 15.49 -17.07 -7.96
C ALA A 20 14.27 -16.61 -7.15
N PHE A 21 14.41 -15.54 -6.36
CA PHE A 21 13.37 -15.11 -5.41
C PHE A 21 12.58 -13.88 -5.84
N LEU A 22 13.08 -13.08 -6.77
CA LEU A 22 12.35 -11.93 -7.32
C LEU A 22 11.86 -12.26 -8.72
N LEU A 23 12.75 -12.53 -9.67
CA LEU A 23 12.35 -12.61 -11.08
C LEU A 23 11.50 -13.84 -11.40
N LEU A 24 11.84 -15.02 -10.86
CA LEU A 24 11.07 -16.24 -11.11
C LEU A 24 9.59 -16.11 -10.72
N PRO A 25 9.20 -15.65 -9.50
CA PRO A 25 7.79 -15.50 -9.17
C PRO A 25 7.09 -14.44 -10.02
N TYR A 26 7.75 -13.33 -10.39
CA TYR A 26 7.15 -12.35 -11.30
C TYR A 26 6.93 -12.91 -12.70
N VAL A 27 7.91 -13.62 -13.26
CA VAL A 27 7.76 -14.29 -14.56
C VAL A 27 6.65 -15.34 -14.49
N ASN A 28 6.57 -16.09 -13.39
CA ASN A 28 5.51 -17.06 -13.17
C ASN A 28 4.13 -16.38 -13.13
N MET A 29 3.99 -15.27 -12.42
CA MET A 29 2.77 -14.46 -12.38
C MET A 29 2.37 -13.96 -13.77
N VAL A 30 3.33 -13.49 -14.58
CA VAL A 30 3.06 -13.09 -15.97
C VAL A 30 2.60 -14.29 -16.79
N VAL A 31 3.28 -15.44 -16.71
CA VAL A 31 2.85 -16.65 -17.43
C VAL A 31 1.46 -17.09 -17.00
N MET A 32 1.14 -17.05 -15.70
CA MET A 32 -0.18 -17.37 -15.17
C MET A 32 -1.28 -16.46 -15.73
N SER A 33 -0.99 -15.17 -15.94
CA SER A 33 -1.98 -14.22 -16.49
C SER A 33 -2.43 -14.57 -17.92
N PHE A 34 -1.61 -15.30 -18.68
CA PHE A 34 -1.97 -15.80 -20.02
C PHE A 34 -2.57 -17.22 -20.00
N ARG A 35 -2.68 -17.89 -18.84
CA ARG A 35 -3.25 -19.24 -18.78
C ARG A 35 -4.77 -19.20 -18.66
N THR A 36 -5.43 -20.18 -19.26
CA THR A 36 -6.89 -20.36 -19.15
C THR A 36 -7.27 -20.86 -17.75
N PRO A 37 -8.23 -20.21 -17.07
CA PRO A 37 -8.77 -20.68 -15.79
C PRO A 37 -9.39 -22.08 -15.94
N SER A 38 -9.29 -22.92 -14.90
CA SER A 38 -9.92 -24.24 -14.85
C SER A 38 -10.43 -24.53 -13.45
N THR A 39 -11.57 -25.22 -13.36
CA THR A 39 -12.18 -25.64 -12.09
C THR A 39 -11.70 -27.03 -11.64
N SER A 40 -11.12 -27.82 -12.55
CA SER A 40 -10.73 -29.22 -12.31
C SER A 40 -9.21 -29.43 -12.30
N ALA A 41 -8.43 -28.47 -12.79
CA ALA A 41 -6.97 -28.49 -12.79
C ALA A 41 -6.42 -27.11 -12.44
N VAL A 42 -5.13 -27.03 -12.11
CA VAL A 42 -4.47 -25.74 -11.76
C VAL A 42 -4.61 -24.72 -12.91
N PHE A 43 -4.51 -25.17 -14.16
CA PHE A 43 -4.80 -24.37 -15.36
C PHE A 43 -5.36 -25.27 -16.46
N ALA A 44 -6.26 -24.74 -17.29
CA ALA A 44 -6.68 -25.41 -18.51
C ALA A 44 -5.55 -25.39 -19.56
N PRO A 45 -5.52 -26.34 -20.51
CA PRO A 45 -4.52 -26.38 -21.57
C PRO A 45 -4.73 -25.21 -22.55
N GLY A 46 -3.66 -24.44 -22.78
CA GLY A 46 -3.62 -23.34 -23.75
C GLY A 46 -3.23 -22.00 -23.15
N PHE A 47 -2.95 -21.04 -24.03
CA PHE A 47 -2.75 -19.64 -23.69
C PHE A 47 -3.92 -18.82 -24.22
N THR A 48 -4.38 -17.84 -23.43
CA THR A 48 -5.46 -16.94 -23.80
C THR A 48 -5.12 -15.51 -23.42
N THR A 49 -5.59 -14.57 -24.23
CA THR A 49 -5.61 -13.13 -23.91
C THR A 49 -6.98 -12.68 -23.40
N ALA A 50 -7.97 -13.58 -23.38
CA ALA A 50 -9.33 -13.27 -22.95
C ALA A 50 -9.40 -12.81 -21.49
N ASN A 51 -8.46 -13.22 -20.64
CA ASN A 51 -8.37 -12.75 -19.25
C ASN A 51 -8.26 -11.22 -19.15
N TYR A 52 -7.51 -10.58 -20.05
CA TYR A 52 -7.39 -9.11 -20.09
C TYR A 52 -8.62 -8.45 -20.67
N LEU A 53 -9.23 -9.06 -21.71
CA LEU A 53 -10.46 -8.55 -22.29
C LEU A 53 -11.60 -8.59 -21.28
N ASN A 54 -11.73 -9.69 -20.54
CA ASN A 54 -12.71 -9.85 -19.47
C ASN A 54 -12.45 -8.88 -18.32
N ALA A 55 -11.19 -8.60 -17.97
CA ALA A 55 -10.88 -7.62 -16.94
C ALA A 55 -11.18 -6.17 -17.36
N LEU A 56 -11.03 -5.84 -18.65
CA LEU A 56 -11.26 -4.48 -19.18
C LEU A 56 -12.72 -4.23 -19.60
N LEU A 57 -13.39 -5.25 -20.13
CA LEU A 57 -14.77 -5.18 -20.64
C LEU A 57 -15.75 -5.92 -19.72
N ASP A 58 -15.38 -6.08 -18.45
CA ASP A 58 -16.26 -6.66 -17.45
C ASP A 58 -17.59 -5.88 -17.43
N PRO A 59 -18.77 -6.51 -17.59
CA PRO A 59 -20.05 -5.81 -17.64
C PRO A 59 -20.30 -4.93 -16.42
N ASP A 60 -19.78 -5.34 -15.26
CA ASP A 60 -19.94 -4.65 -13.99
C ASP A 60 -18.84 -3.59 -13.73
N PHE A 61 -17.87 -3.43 -14.65
CA PHE A 61 -16.72 -2.51 -14.54
C PHE A 61 -15.90 -2.65 -13.25
N TYR A 62 -16.07 -3.75 -12.51
CA TYR A 62 -15.55 -3.93 -11.16
C TYR A 62 -14.02 -3.72 -11.07
N TYR A 63 -13.25 -4.30 -12.00
CA TYR A 63 -11.80 -4.14 -12.03
C TYR A 63 -11.35 -2.70 -12.32
N LEU A 64 -12.10 -2.00 -13.19
CA LEU A 64 -11.81 -0.60 -13.54
C LEU A 64 -12.19 0.34 -12.39
N GLU A 65 -13.27 0.05 -11.66
CA GLU A 65 -13.66 0.79 -10.46
C GLU A 65 -12.59 0.68 -9.37
N ILE A 66 -12.10 -0.52 -9.06
CA ILE A 66 -11.01 -0.70 -8.08
C ILE A 66 -9.74 0.04 -8.49
N LEU A 67 -9.40 0.00 -9.79
CA LEU A 67 -8.25 0.73 -10.31
C LEU A 67 -8.44 2.24 -10.13
N TRP A 68 -9.63 2.75 -10.46
CA TRP A 68 -9.97 4.16 -10.32
C TRP A 68 -9.92 4.61 -8.87
N ASP A 69 -10.52 3.86 -7.95
CA ASP A 69 -10.50 4.15 -6.52
C ASP A 69 -9.06 4.18 -5.97
N THR A 70 -8.22 3.23 -6.39
CA THR A 70 -6.80 3.21 -6.01
C THR A 70 -6.06 4.45 -6.51
N MET A 71 -6.33 4.87 -7.75
CA MET A 71 -5.72 6.08 -8.32
C MET A 71 -6.19 7.35 -7.63
N VAL A 72 -7.49 7.48 -7.37
CA VAL A 72 -8.08 8.64 -6.67
C VAL A 72 -7.56 8.72 -5.24
N LEU A 73 -7.56 7.61 -4.51
CA LEU A 73 -7.04 7.54 -3.14
C LEU A 73 -5.54 7.85 -3.11
N GLY A 74 -4.77 7.31 -4.04
CA GLY A 74 -3.33 7.59 -4.16
C GLY A 74 -3.04 9.05 -4.49
N PHE A 75 -3.83 9.67 -5.37
CA PHE A 75 -3.72 11.08 -5.72
C PHE A 75 -3.97 11.98 -4.52
N TRP A 76 -5.11 11.80 -3.83
CA TRP A 76 -5.46 12.58 -2.65
C TRP A 76 -4.47 12.38 -1.50
N THR A 77 -4.05 11.13 -1.25
CA THR A 77 -3.02 10.82 -0.25
C THR A 77 -1.72 11.55 -0.55
N THR A 78 -1.26 11.52 -1.81
CA THR A 78 -0.05 12.23 -2.24
C THR A 78 -0.19 13.73 -2.06
N LEU A 79 -1.33 14.31 -2.45
CA LEU A 79 -1.59 15.74 -2.32
C LEU A 79 -1.60 16.19 -0.85
N VAL A 80 -2.30 15.47 0.02
CA VAL A 80 -2.35 15.76 1.46
C VAL A 80 -0.96 15.60 2.10
N CYS A 81 -0.23 14.54 1.76
CA CYS A 81 1.15 14.34 2.21
C CYS A 81 2.08 15.47 1.74
N LEU A 82 1.89 15.99 0.53
CA LEU A 82 2.68 17.11 0.01
C LEU A 82 2.34 18.40 0.77
N ILE A 83 1.05 18.71 0.94
CA ILE A 83 0.58 19.92 1.63
C ILE A 83 1.04 19.94 3.09
N LEU A 84 0.96 18.81 3.80
CA LEU A 84 1.34 18.73 5.21
C LEU A 84 2.84 18.47 5.41
N GLY A 85 3.43 17.60 4.59
CA GLY A 85 4.81 17.17 4.72
C GLY A 85 5.82 18.19 4.21
N PHE A 86 5.51 18.94 3.15
CA PHE A 86 6.45 19.91 2.59
C PHE A 86 6.77 21.07 3.55
N PRO A 87 5.79 21.73 4.21
CA PRO A 87 6.08 22.76 5.21
C PRO A 87 6.91 22.22 6.38
N LEU A 88 6.61 21.01 6.85
CA LEU A 88 7.35 20.36 7.94
C LEU A 88 8.79 20.06 7.53
N ALA A 89 9.01 19.48 6.35
CA ALA A 89 10.34 19.19 5.83
C ALA A 89 11.16 20.46 5.59
N TYR A 90 10.53 21.50 5.03
CA TYR A 90 11.15 22.80 4.81
C TYR A 90 11.58 23.46 6.12
N HIS A 91 10.71 23.45 7.14
CA HIS A 91 11.04 23.97 8.45
C HIS A 91 12.19 23.18 9.09
N LEU A 92 12.14 21.85 9.04
CA LEU A 92 13.15 20.99 9.63
C LEU A 92 14.53 21.11 8.95
N ALA A 93 14.54 21.31 7.63
CA ALA A 93 15.76 21.54 6.85
C ALA A 93 16.49 22.82 7.26
N ARG A 94 15.74 23.86 7.66
CA ARG A 94 16.28 25.18 8.03
C ARG A 94 16.54 25.35 9.52
N THR A 95 15.97 24.49 10.35
CA THR A 95 16.13 24.55 11.81
C THR A 95 17.51 24.05 12.25
N GLN A 96 18.19 24.86 13.07
CA GLN A 96 19.47 24.55 13.74
C GLN A 96 19.29 24.27 15.24
N SER A 97 18.05 24.19 15.72
CA SER A 97 17.73 23.94 17.13
C SER A 97 18.08 22.52 17.57
N ARG A 98 18.41 22.35 18.86
CA ARG A 98 18.60 21.05 19.51
C ARG A 98 17.35 20.16 19.46
N LEU A 99 16.17 20.76 19.30
CA LEU A 99 14.90 20.02 19.14
C LEU A 99 14.77 19.30 17.80
N LYS A 100 15.65 19.57 16.82
CA LYS A 100 15.65 18.92 15.50
C LYS A 100 15.68 17.40 15.60
N THR A 101 16.50 16.85 16.50
CA THR A 101 16.60 15.39 16.73
C THR A 101 15.27 14.80 17.22
N LEU A 102 14.59 15.50 18.13
CA LEU A 102 13.29 15.06 18.65
C LEU A 102 12.21 15.12 17.57
N LEU A 103 12.21 16.16 16.72
CA LEU A 103 11.29 16.27 15.59
C LEU A 103 11.50 15.13 14.57
N TYR A 104 12.76 14.81 14.23
CA TYR A 104 13.05 13.64 13.39
C TYR A 104 12.55 12.35 14.04
N PHE A 105 12.71 12.20 15.35
CA PHE A 105 12.20 11.03 16.06
C PHE A 105 10.68 10.90 15.92
N PHE A 106 9.91 11.98 16.10
CA PHE A 106 8.45 11.93 15.92
C PHE A 106 8.03 11.63 14.48
N ILE A 107 8.75 12.13 13.48
CA ILE A 107 8.46 11.86 12.06
C ILE A 107 8.78 10.42 11.69
N LEU A 108 9.88 9.89 12.22
CA LEU A 108 10.32 8.53 11.92
C LEU A 108 9.61 7.49 12.78
N SER A 109 9.14 7.81 13.99
CA SER A 109 8.48 6.87 14.89
C SER A 109 7.35 6.03 14.26
N PRO A 110 6.44 6.57 13.41
CA PRO A 110 5.42 5.74 12.76
C PRO A 110 6.01 4.74 11.75
N LEU A 111 7.23 4.95 11.24
CA LEU A 111 7.92 4.00 10.37
C LEU A 111 8.44 2.78 11.14
N LEU A 112 8.72 2.93 12.44
CA LEU A 112 9.14 1.81 13.29
C LEU A 112 7.97 0.88 13.66
N VAL A 113 6.72 1.34 13.50
CA VAL A 113 5.53 0.56 13.82
C VAL A 113 5.08 -0.24 12.58
N GLY A 114 4.94 -1.55 12.76
CA GLY A 114 4.43 -2.44 11.70
C GLY A 114 3.07 -1.98 11.17
N VAL A 115 2.85 -2.15 9.85
CA VAL A 115 1.60 -1.73 9.19
C VAL A 115 0.36 -2.30 9.87
N VAL A 116 0.40 -3.56 10.32
CA VAL A 116 -0.70 -4.24 11.00
C VAL A 116 -1.10 -3.51 12.29
N ILE A 117 -0.12 -3.11 13.10
CA ILE A 117 -0.37 -2.38 14.36
C ILE A 117 -1.00 -1.01 14.06
N ARG A 118 -0.50 -0.31 13.03
CA ARG A 118 -1.08 0.97 12.60
C ARG A 118 -2.53 0.81 12.14
N CYS A 119 -2.85 -0.24 11.37
CA CYS A 119 -4.22 -0.53 10.95
C CYS A 119 -5.15 -0.79 12.14
N TYR A 120 -4.73 -1.63 13.10
CA TYR A 120 -5.53 -1.85 14.32
C TYR A 120 -5.66 -0.60 15.19
N GLY A 121 -4.62 0.23 15.28
CA GLY A 121 -4.68 1.52 15.97
C GLY A 121 -5.77 2.43 15.39
N TRP A 122 -5.83 2.54 14.07
CA TRP A 122 -6.90 3.27 13.39
C TRP A 122 -8.28 2.64 13.63
N MET A 123 -8.39 1.31 13.61
CA MET A 123 -9.64 0.61 13.89
C MET A 123 -10.17 0.89 15.30
N ILE A 124 -9.29 0.96 16.31
CA ILE A 124 -9.68 1.31 17.69
C ILE A 124 -10.16 2.77 17.79
N ILE A 125 -9.60 3.68 16.99
CA ILE A 125 -9.98 5.09 17.00
C ILE A 125 -11.28 5.34 16.22
N LEU A 126 -11.39 4.72 15.04
CA LEU A 126 -12.46 4.96 14.04
C LEU A 126 -13.61 3.96 14.11
N GLY A 127 -13.50 2.93 14.96
CA GLY A 127 -14.47 1.85 15.04
C GLY A 127 -15.94 2.34 15.17
N PRO A 128 -16.89 1.71 14.48
CA PRO A 128 -18.29 2.16 14.49
C PRO A 128 -18.93 2.00 15.88
N HIS A 129 -18.70 0.89 16.58
CA HIS A 129 -19.41 0.62 17.84
C HIS A 129 -18.66 1.14 19.09
N ASN A 130 -17.33 1.01 19.14
CA ASN A 130 -16.50 1.38 20.29
C ASN A 130 -15.31 2.29 19.92
N GLY A 131 -15.37 2.96 18.77
CA GLY A 131 -14.31 3.87 18.35
C GLY A 131 -14.19 5.07 19.30
N LEU A 132 -12.95 5.48 19.60
CA LEU A 132 -12.69 6.64 20.45
C LEU A 132 -13.41 7.91 19.95
N ILE A 133 -13.48 8.12 18.64
CA ILE A 133 -14.16 9.29 18.05
C ILE A 133 -15.69 9.21 18.22
N ASN A 134 -16.30 8.08 17.87
CA ASN A 134 -17.76 7.93 18.01
C ASN A 134 -18.20 8.01 19.48
N ASN A 135 -17.41 7.46 20.40
CA ASN A 135 -17.71 7.52 21.83
C ASN A 135 -17.62 8.95 22.39
N THR A 136 -16.59 9.72 22.03
CA THR A 136 -16.46 11.11 22.48
C THR A 136 -17.55 11.99 21.91
N LEU A 137 -17.92 11.82 20.63
CA LEU A 137 -19.03 12.57 20.02
C LEU A 137 -20.39 12.27 20.66
N LYS A 138 -20.64 11.01 21.03
CA LYS A 138 -21.85 10.62 21.79
C LYS A 138 -21.86 11.23 23.20
N GLN A 139 -20.73 11.21 23.90
CA GLN A 139 -20.62 11.83 25.24
C GLN A 139 -20.85 13.34 25.22
N LEU A 140 -20.45 14.00 24.13
CA LEU A 140 -20.71 15.42 23.90
C LEU A 140 -22.15 15.71 23.41
N ASN A 141 -23.00 14.69 23.29
CA ASN A 141 -24.35 14.77 22.72
C ASN A 141 -24.40 15.41 21.33
N LEU A 142 -23.33 15.25 20.52
CA LEU A 142 -23.27 15.77 19.15
C LEU A 142 -23.86 14.80 18.13
N ILE A 143 -23.91 13.51 18.45
CA ILE A 143 -24.47 12.45 17.61
C ILE A 143 -25.25 11.43 18.45
N GLU A 144 -26.34 10.90 17.90
CA GLU A 144 -27.11 9.81 18.52
C GLU A 144 -26.63 8.44 18.01
N ASN A 145 -26.45 8.32 16.69
CA ASN A 145 -25.99 7.11 16.03
C ASN A 145 -24.51 7.22 15.67
N SER A 146 -23.80 6.08 15.68
CA SER A 146 -22.40 6.02 15.29
C SER A 146 -22.20 6.38 13.82
N LEU A 147 -21.20 7.22 13.53
CA LEU A 147 -20.81 7.54 12.17
C LEU A 147 -20.05 6.35 11.54
N PRO A 148 -20.34 6.00 10.27
CA PRO A 148 -19.59 5.00 9.53
C PRO A 148 -18.23 5.60 9.11
N LEU A 149 -17.24 5.56 10.00
CA LEU A 149 -15.88 6.06 9.75
C LEU A 149 -14.93 4.97 9.23
N MET A 150 -15.44 3.76 9.05
CA MET A 150 -14.71 2.61 8.52
C MET A 150 -15.50 1.93 7.40
N PHE A 151 -14.78 1.18 6.55
CA PHE A 151 -15.29 0.39 5.43
C PHE A 151 -16.01 1.22 4.36
N ASN A 152 -15.52 2.43 4.08
CA ASN A 152 -16.05 3.31 3.05
C ASN A 152 -14.95 4.19 2.46
N THR A 153 -15.23 4.86 1.35
CA THR A 153 -14.26 5.68 0.59
C THR A 153 -13.68 6.88 1.37
N PHE A 154 -14.38 7.37 2.39
CA PHE A 154 -13.90 8.45 3.27
C PHE A 154 -13.18 7.95 4.53
N GLY A 155 -13.41 6.70 4.91
CA GLY A 155 -12.89 6.03 6.10
C GLY A 155 -11.89 4.93 5.77
N VAL A 156 -11.48 4.15 6.77
CA VAL A 156 -10.60 2.98 6.60
C VAL A 156 -11.40 1.72 6.39
#